data_AF-A0A814WZE6-F1
#
_entry.id   AF-A0A814WZE6-F1
#
_cell.length_a   1.000
_cell.length_b   1.000
_cell.length_c   1.000
_cell.angle_alpha   90.00
_cell.angle_beta   90.00
_cell.angle_gamma   90.00
#
_symmetry.space_group_name_H-M   'P 1'
#
loop_
_entity.id
_entity.type
_entity.pdbx_description
1 polymer ?
#
loop_
_entity_poly.entity_id
_entity_poly.type
_entity_poly.pdbx_seq_one_letter_code
_entity_poly.pdbx_strand_id
1 'polypeptide(L)'
;MANVIKVWFKRDQNVPAKIKIDPDSDIDDLKEAIFGATDKGQYQATYNGTHLKQSVKVPQDTTDDTPIVFTKIVNVPPPGK
;
A
#
# COMPACT_ATOMS: atom_id res chain seq x y z
N MET A 1 23.03 8.07 -7.81
CA MET A 1 22.05 8.97 -7.15
C MET A 1 20.87 8.11 -6.76
N ALA A 2 20.41 8.12 -5.50
CA ALA A 2 19.16 7.45 -5.11
C ALA A 2 18.15 8.56 -4.78
N ASN A 3 17.29 8.89 -5.74
CA ASN A 3 16.15 9.75 -5.47
C ASN A 3 15.15 8.88 -4.73
N VAL A 4 14.81 9.24 -3.49
CA VAL A 4 13.79 8.54 -2.73
C VAL A 4 12.67 9.51 -2.40
N ILE A 5 11.43 9.06 -2.56
CA ILE A 5 10.24 9.80 -2.19
C ILE A 5 9.78 9.38 -0.80
N LYS A 6 9.07 10.28 -0.10
CA LYS A 6 8.41 9.95 1.17
C LYS A 6 6.96 9.64 0.87
N VAL A 7 6.54 8.43 1.20
CA VAL A 7 5.19 7.95 0.95
C VAL A 7 4.49 7.75 2.29
N TRP A 8 3.30 8.32 2.42
CA TRP A 8 2.41 8.08 3.54
C TRP A 8 1.50 6.91 3.25
N PHE A 9 1.45 5.97 4.19
CA PHE A 9 0.61 4.79 4.09
C PHE A 9 -0.07 4.53 5.43
N LYS A 10 -1.18 3.79 5.38
CA LYS A 10 -1.92 3.34 6.54
C LYS A 10 -2.27 1.87 6.38
N ARG A 11 -2.08 1.09 7.45
CA ARG A 11 -2.43 -0.33 7.50
C ARG A 11 -3.73 -0.50 8.29
N ASP A 12 -4.81 -0.90 7.63
CA ASP A 12 -6.13 -1.09 8.26
C ASP A 12 -6.50 0.06 9.22
N GLN A 13 -6.77 -0.23 10.51
CA GLN A 13 -7.16 0.74 11.53
C GLN A 13 -5.98 1.44 12.23
N ASN A 14 -4.74 1.29 11.73
CA ASN A 14 -3.58 1.94 12.35
C ASN A 14 -3.51 3.44 12.06
N VAL A 15 -2.63 4.12 12.79
CA VAL A 15 -2.21 5.48 12.46
C VAL A 15 -1.42 5.51 11.14
N PRO A 16 -1.53 6.57 10.32
CA PRO A 16 -0.68 6.76 9.16
C PRO A 16 0.80 6.75 9.53
N ALA A 17 1.63 6.18 8.66
CA ALA A 17 3.07 6.12 8.79
C ALA A 17 3.74 6.53 7.49
N LYS A 18 5.02 6.89 7.56
CA LYS A 18 5.82 7.31 6.41
C LYS A 18 6.96 6.35 6.13
N ILE A 19 7.17 6.02 4.86
CA ILE A 19 8.29 5.22 4.38
C ILE A 19 9.02 5.93 3.24
N LYS A 20 10.30 5.62 3.05
CA LYS A 20 11.09 6.13 1.93
C LYS A 20 11.24 5.01 0.90
N ILE A 21 10.81 5.26 -0.34
CA ILE A 21 10.91 4.30 -1.45
C ILE A 21 11.42 5.00 -2.71
N ASP A 22 11.73 4.24 -3.76
CA ASP A 22 12.09 4.80 -5.06
C ASP A 22 10.85 5.41 -5.74
N PRO A 23 10.95 6.58 -6.41
CA PRO A 23 9.83 7.17 -7.15
C PRO A 23 9.26 6.26 -8.22
N ASP A 24 10.06 5.36 -8.77
CA ASP A 24 9.65 4.37 -9.77
C ASP A 24 9.16 3.06 -9.15
N SER A 25 9.08 2.96 -7.82
CA SER A 25 8.48 1.81 -7.14
C SER A 25 6.97 1.71 -7.45
N ASP A 26 6.53 0.49 -7.66
CA ASP A 26 5.11 0.17 -7.82
C ASP A 26 4.46 -0.13 -6.45
N ILE A 27 3.12 -0.22 -6.43
CA ILE A 27 2.36 -0.51 -5.21
C ILE A 27 2.76 -1.85 -4.57
N ASP A 28 3.19 -2.81 -5.37
CA ASP A 28 3.73 -4.08 -4.87
C ASP A 28 5.04 -3.89 -4.10
N ASP A 29 5.99 -3.13 -4.64
CA ASP A 29 7.25 -2.80 -3.94
C ASP A 29 6.99 -2.08 -2.62
N LEU A 30 6.03 -1.14 -2.62
CA LEU A 30 5.62 -0.43 -1.41
C LEU A 30 5.02 -1.41 -0.39
N LYS A 31 4.15 -2.32 -0.82
CA LYS A 31 3.60 -3.37 0.04
C LYS A 31 4.72 -4.24 0.61
N GLU A 32 5.66 -4.71 -0.20
CA GLU A 32 6.79 -5.50 0.26
C GLU A 32 7.67 -4.72 1.25
N ALA A 33 7.87 -3.42 1.05
CA ALA A 33 8.61 -2.58 1.98
C ALA A 33 7.88 -2.37 3.33
N ILE A 34 6.54 -2.37 3.34
CA ILE A 34 5.71 -2.18 4.54
C ILE A 34 5.52 -3.48 5.34
N PHE A 35 5.20 -4.57 4.66
CA PHE A 35 4.81 -5.85 5.27
C PHE A 35 5.96 -6.87 5.27
N GLY A 36 6.99 -6.65 4.46
CA GLY A 36 8.06 -7.60 4.19
C GLY A 36 7.67 -8.62 3.11
N ALA A 37 8.68 -9.13 2.38
CA ALA A 37 8.50 -10.15 1.35
C ALA A 37 7.94 -11.49 1.88
N THR A 38 7.98 -11.72 3.20
CA THR A 38 7.45 -12.94 3.84
C THR A 38 5.94 -12.88 4.08
N ASP A 39 5.32 -11.71 4.00
CA ASP A 39 3.87 -11.57 4.20
C ASP A 39 3.11 -11.94 2.94
N LYS A 40 2.56 -13.16 2.94
CA LYS A 40 1.70 -13.68 1.85
C LYS A 40 0.26 -13.16 1.92
N GLY A 41 -0.02 -12.14 2.75
CA GLY A 41 -1.33 -11.53 2.83
C GLY A 41 -1.72 -10.87 1.50
N GLN A 42 -2.99 -10.98 1.14
CA GLN A 42 -3.57 -10.17 0.08
C GLN A 42 -4.09 -8.88 0.69
N TYR A 43 -3.70 -7.74 0.11
CA TYR A 43 -4.15 -6.42 0.56
C TYR A 43 -4.66 -5.63 -0.64
N GLN A 44 -5.72 -4.88 -0.42
CA GLN A 44 -6.20 -3.89 -1.36
C GLN A 44 -5.58 -2.54 -0.99
N ALA A 45 -4.89 -1.93 -1.95
CA ALA A 45 -4.36 -0.58 -1.82
C ALA A 45 -5.38 0.43 -2.36
N THR A 46 -5.62 1.49 -1.61
CA THR A 46 -6.58 2.55 -1.96
C THR A 46 -5.95 3.91 -1.74
N TYR A 47 -6.16 4.84 -2.67
CA TYR A 47 -5.68 6.21 -2.56
C TYR A 47 -6.73 7.17 -3.07
N ASN A 48 -7.09 8.19 -2.28
CA ASN A 48 -8.16 9.13 -2.61
C ASN A 48 -9.47 8.45 -3.08
N GLY A 49 -9.84 7.33 -2.43
CA GLY A 49 -11.02 6.53 -2.77
C GLY A 49 -10.90 5.67 -4.03
N THR A 50 -9.76 5.69 -4.72
CA THR A 50 -9.50 4.89 -5.92
C THR A 50 -8.68 3.64 -5.57
N HIS A 51 -9.11 2.47 -6.06
CA HIS A 51 -8.33 1.23 -5.91
C HIS A 51 -7.09 1.27 -6.80
N LEU A 52 -5.93 1.06 -6.19
CA LEU A 52 -4.66 0.97 -6.88
C LEU A 52 -4.33 -0.49 -7.17
N LYS A 53 -3.95 -0.80 -8.41
CA LYS A 53 -3.47 -2.14 -8.77
C LYS A 53 -2.01 -2.28 -8.33
N GLN A 54 -1.55 -3.50 -8.04
CA GLN A 54 -0.17 -3.75 -7.60
C GLN A 54 0.90 -3.21 -8.57
N SER A 55 0.61 -3.21 -9.87
CA SER A 55 1.53 -2.76 -10.92
C SER A 55 1.47 -1.27 -11.26
N VAL A 56 0.71 -0.45 -10.52
CA VAL A 56 0.72 1.00 -10.74
C VAL A 56 1.80 1.66 -9.90
N LYS A 57 2.35 2.75 -10.40
CA LYS A 57 3.31 3.58 -9.67
C LYS A 57 2.69 4.13 -8.40
N VAL A 58 3.50 4.18 -7.34
CA VAL A 58 3.08 4.73 -6.06
C VAL A 58 2.79 6.23 -6.22
N PRO A 59 1.59 6.70 -5.82
CA PRO A 59 1.30 8.13 -5.78
C PRO A 59 2.33 8.86 -4.92
N GLN A 60 2.92 9.93 -5.46
CA GLN A 60 3.97 10.69 -4.77
C GLN A 60 3.41 11.86 -3.97
N ASP A 61 2.15 12.21 -4.20
CA ASP A 61 1.41 13.29 -3.56
C ASP A 61 0.73 12.86 -2.24
N THR A 62 1.07 11.69 -1.70
CA THR A 62 0.49 11.17 -0.44
C THR A 62 0.82 12.07 0.75
N THR A 63 -0.14 12.24 1.66
CA THR A 63 0.01 13.02 2.89
C THR A 63 -0.56 12.27 4.10
N ASP A 64 -0.47 12.85 5.30
CA ASP A 64 -1.09 12.28 6.50
C ASP A 64 -2.63 12.20 6.38
N ASP A 65 -3.26 13.20 5.74
CA ASP A 65 -4.70 13.23 5.44
C ASP A 65 -5.09 12.28 4.31
N THR A 66 -4.22 12.14 3.30
CA THR A 66 -4.41 11.27 2.13
C THR A 66 -3.33 10.19 2.05
N PRO A 67 -3.29 9.21 2.98
CA PRO A 67 -2.32 8.13 2.89
C PRO A 67 -2.80 7.05 1.91
N ILE A 68 -1.88 6.25 1.38
CA ILE A 68 -2.23 4.99 0.72
C ILE A 68 -2.71 4.01 1.78
N VAL A 69 -3.95 3.59 1.71
CA VAL A 69 -4.55 2.67 2.67
C VAL A 69 -4.46 1.25 2.14
N PHE A 70 -3.76 0.40 2.87
CA PHE A 70 -3.72 -1.05 2.65
C PHE A 70 -4.71 -1.73 3.60
N THR A 71 -5.75 -2.35 3.03
CA THR A 71 -6.75 -3.12 3.78
C THR A 71 -6.53 -4.60 3.51
N LYS A 72 -6.44 -5.42 4.56
CA LYS A 72 -6.24 -6.86 4.40
C LYS A 72 -7.49 -7.52 3.80
N ILE A 73 -7.34 -8.19 2.66
CA ILE A 73 -8.40 -8.96 2.02
C ILE A 73 -8.45 -10.33 2.70
N VAL A 74 -9.51 -10.57 3.47
CA VAL A 74 -9.84 -11.92 3.94
C VAL A 74 -10.57 -12.64 2.81
N ASN A 75 -9.93 -13.64 2.21
CA ASN A 75 -10.64 -14.62 1.40
C ASN A 75 -11.48 -15.48 2.34
N VAL A 76 -12.62 -14.94 2.77
CA VAL A 76 -13.66 -15.78 3.36
C VAL A 76 -14.10 -16.68 2.21
N PRO A 77 -13.94 -18.01 2.31
CA PRO A 77 -14.51 -18.89 1.30
C PRO A 77 -15.98 -18.49 1.17
N PRO A 78 -16.49 -18.23 -0.06
CA PRO A 78 -17.90 -17.89 -0.21
C PRO A 78 -18.69 -18.94 0.58
N PRO A 79 -19.64 -18.51 1.45
CA PRO A 79 -20.41 -19.44 2.25
C PRO A 79 -20.94 -20.50 1.29
N GLY A 80 -20.66 -21.75 1.65
CA GLY A 80 -20.77 -22.90 0.75
C GLY A 80 -22.02 -22.82 -0.11
N LYS A 81 -21.80 -23.06 -1.40
CA LYS A 81 -22.85 -23.33 -2.38
C LYS A 81 -23.99 -24.18 -1.80
#